data_AF-A0A5P3ABP7-F1
#
_entry.id   AF-A0A5P3ABP7-F1
#
_cell.length_a   1.000
_cell.length_b   1.000
_cell.length_c   1.000
_cell.angle_alpha   90.00
_cell.angle_beta   90.00
_cell.angle_gamma   90.00
#
_symmetry.space_group_name_H-M   'P 1'
#
loop_
_entity.id
_entity.type
_entity.pdbx_description
1 polymer ?
#
loop_
_entity_poly.entity_id
_entity_poly.type
_entity_poly.pdbx_seq_one_letter_code
_entity_poly.pdbx_strand_id
1 'polypeptide(L)'
;MARDLSRKLDAPLVVATVSRLVYDLNRPPTAPGAMPSKSGAIQVPGNLNLSDDDRALRASEVYEPFHAKVSEVLDGFDTPPAFVTIHSFTPTWDGKNRETQLGLLHDADPRLAMAMMAISDDTLVTRLNEPYSARDGVTHMLERHAIARGLQNVMIELRNDLLTREDDVARISSLLAGMLTASLDLQPESA
;
A
#
# COMPACT_ATOMS: atom_id res chain seq x y z
N MET A 1 -0.50 1.70 -12.73
CA MET A 1 -1.59 2.14 -11.84
C MET A 1 -1.21 3.35 -11.02
N ALA A 2 -0.31 3.26 -10.02
CA ALA A 2 0.02 4.40 -9.14
C ALA A 2 0.45 5.69 -9.87
N ARG A 3 1.26 5.60 -10.94
CA ARG A 3 1.61 6.77 -11.78
C ARG A 3 0.41 7.39 -12.48
N ASP A 4 -0.57 6.59 -12.86
CA ASP A 4 -1.78 7.07 -13.52
C ASP A 4 -2.73 7.74 -12.52
N LEU A 5 -2.89 7.14 -11.33
CA LEU A 5 -3.59 7.75 -10.21
C LEU A 5 -3.00 9.11 -9.81
N SER A 6 -1.68 9.18 -9.68
CA SER A 6 -0.96 10.42 -9.37
C SER A 6 -1.30 11.55 -10.36
N ARG A 7 -1.30 11.25 -11.67
CA ARG A 7 -1.70 12.24 -12.70
C ARG A 7 -3.17 12.64 -12.61
N LYS A 8 -4.07 11.69 -12.32
CA LYS A 8 -5.52 11.93 -12.28
C LYS A 8 -5.96 12.74 -11.05
N LEU A 9 -5.29 12.51 -9.93
CA LEU A 9 -5.60 13.15 -8.65
C LEU A 9 -4.73 14.40 -8.39
N ASP A 10 -3.83 14.74 -9.32
CA ASP A 10 -2.79 15.75 -9.12
C ASP A 10 -2.05 15.57 -7.78
N ALA A 11 -1.70 14.32 -7.47
CA ALA A 11 -1.17 13.92 -6.18
C ALA A 11 0.31 13.48 -6.31
N PRO A 12 1.18 13.86 -5.36
CA PRO A 12 2.56 13.35 -5.31
C PRO A 12 2.62 11.82 -5.23
N LEU A 13 3.61 11.23 -5.90
CA LEU A 13 3.89 9.80 -5.84
C LEU A 13 5.31 9.55 -5.36
N VAL A 14 5.44 8.91 -4.20
CA VAL A 14 6.70 8.33 -3.73
C VAL A 14 6.70 6.85 -4.10
N VAL A 15 7.68 6.42 -4.90
CA VAL A 15 7.79 5.04 -5.39
C VAL A 15 9.14 4.45 -5.06
N ALA A 16 9.13 3.21 -4.55
CA ALA A 16 10.35 2.46 -4.31
C ALA A 16 11.02 2.09 -5.65
N THR A 17 12.35 2.23 -5.70
CA THR A 17 13.17 1.85 -6.85
C THR A 17 13.97 0.56 -6.60
N VAL A 18 13.90 0.04 -5.38
CA VAL A 18 14.56 -1.19 -4.93
C VAL A 18 13.51 -2.27 -4.71
N SER A 19 13.81 -3.50 -5.11
CA SER A 19 12.91 -4.65 -4.91
C SER A 19 12.68 -4.93 -3.43
N ARG A 20 11.45 -5.27 -3.06
CA ARG A 20 11.09 -5.70 -1.69
C ARG A 20 11.86 -6.92 -1.19
N LEU A 21 12.50 -7.69 -2.08
CA LEU A 21 13.38 -8.79 -1.69
C LEU A 21 14.71 -8.29 -1.11
N VAL A 22 15.17 -7.09 -1.46
CA VAL A 22 16.34 -6.47 -0.82
C VAL A 22 15.93 -5.95 0.56
N TYR A 23 14.90 -5.10 0.59
CA TYR A 23 14.25 -4.66 1.83
C TYR A 23 12.77 -4.37 1.54
N ASP A 24 11.86 -4.97 2.30
CA ASP A 24 10.43 -4.67 2.23
C ASP A 24 10.09 -3.41 3.04
N LEU A 25 9.90 -2.30 2.32
CA LEU A 25 9.61 -0.98 2.89
C LEU A 25 8.29 -0.92 3.67
N ASN A 26 7.42 -1.93 3.53
CA ASN A 26 6.20 -2.05 4.30
C ASN A 26 6.37 -2.99 5.50
N ARG A 27 7.59 -3.10 6.04
CA ARG A 27 7.94 -3.84 7.26
C ARG A 27 9.00 -3.07 8.07
N PRO A 28 8.88 -3.01 9.41
CA PRO A 28 9.92 -2.41 10.25
C PRO A 28 11.19 -3.28 10.28
N PRO A 29 12.37 -2.73 10.64
CA PRO A 29 13.65 -3.47 10.63
C PRO A 29 13.65 -4.73 11.52
N THR A 30 12.83 -4.72 12.57
CA THR A 30 12.68 -5.83 13.50
C THR A 30 11.78 -6.96 12.96
N ALA A 31 11.03 -6.72 11.88
CA ALA A 31 10.15 -7.72 11.32
C ALA A 31 10.94 -8.78 10.53
N PRO A 32 10.68 -10.08 10.74
CA PRO A 32 11.30 -11.15 9.95
C PRO A 32 11.08 -11.00 8.44
N GLY A 33 9.97 -10.36 8.05
CA GLY A 33 9.60 -10.10 6.66
C GLY A 33 10.29 -8.89 6.01
N ALA A 34 11.06 -8.08 6.74
CA ALA A 34 11.77 -6.94 6.14
C ALA A 34 12.86 -7.37 5.14
N MET A 35 13.53 -8.49 5.40
CA MET A 35 14.55 -9.06 4.53
C MET A 35 14.32 -10.57 4.40
N PRO A 36 13.27 -10.98 3.66
CA PRO A 36 12.77 -12.34 3.72
C PRO A 36 13.74 -13.32 3.06
N SER A 37 14.12 -14.39 3.75
CA SER A 37 14.95 -15.47 3.18
C SER A 37 14.17 -16.38 2.22
N LYS A 38 12.84 -16.24 2.16
CA LYS A 38 11.95 -16.96 1.25
C LYS A 38 10.78 -16.07 0.81
N SER A 39 10.32 -16.25 -0.42
CA SER A 39 9.10 -15.67 -0.97
C SER A 39 8.21 -16.79 -1.52
N GLY A 40 7.12 -17.09 -0.83
CA GLY A 40 6.37 -18.33 -1.07
C GLY A 40 7.29 -19.55 -0.88
N ALA A 41 7.31 -20.45 -1.87
CA ALA A 41 8.18 -21.62 -1.86
C ALA A 41 9.64 -21.34 -2.31
N ILE A 42 9.92 -20.14 -2.82
CA ILE A 42 11.19 -19.81 -3.45
C ILE A 42 12.16 -19.23 -2.42
N GLN A 43 13.36 -19.79 -2.31
CA GLN A 43 14.42 -19.21 -1.49
C GLN A 43 14.96 -17.92 -2.10
N VAL A 44 15.40 -17.01 -1.24
CA VAL A 44 16.14 -15.80 -1.62
C VAL A 44 17.57 -15.98 -1.10
N PRO A 45 18.49 -16.54 -1.92
CA PRO A 45 19.82 -16.90 -1.44
C PRO A 45 20.60 -15.72 -0.84
N GLY A 46 20.45 -14.54 -1.42
CA GLY A 46 21.08 -13.30 -0.94
C GLY A 46 20.53 -12.77 0.40
N ASN A 47 19.54 -13.43 0.99
CA ASN A 47 18.98 -13.10 2.30
C ASN A 47 19.19 -14.23 3.34
N LEU A 48 19.93 -15.28 2.98
CA LEU A 48 20.29 -16.34 3.92
C LEU A 48 21.37 -15.83 4.87
N ASN A 49 21.16 -16.02 6.18
CA ASN A 49 22.13 -15.72 7.24
C ASN A 49 22.72 -14.30 7.19
N LEU A 50 21.91 -13.28 6.85
CA LEU A 50 22.33 -11.89 6.90
C LEU A 50 22.84 -11.54 8.29
N SER A 51 24.04 -10.96 8.34
CA SER A 51 24.61 -10.41 9.57
C SER A 51 23.82 -9.17 10.02
N ASP A 52 24.02 -8.76 11.28
CA ASP A 52 23.43 -7.52 11.78
C ASP A 52 23.94 -6.30 11.00
N ASP A 53 25.20 -6.32 10.56
CA ASP A 53 25.79 -5.26 9.73
C ASP A 53 25.12 -5.19 8.34
N ASP A 54 24.87 -6.33 7.69
CA ASP A 54 24.15 -6.36 6.40
C ASP A 54 22.71 -5.83 6.54
N ARG A 55 22.05 -6.17 7.65
CA ARG A 55 20.70 -5.70 7.97
C ARG A 55 20.68 -4.20 8.20
N ALA A 56 21.63 -3.69 8.99
CA ALA A 56 21.79 -2.28 9.27
C ALA A 56 22.07 -1.49 8.00
N LEU A 57 22.96 -2.00 7.12
CA LEU A 57 23.27 -1.36 5.85
C LEU A 57 22.04 -1.25 4.94
N ARG A 58 21.23 -2.31 4.81
CA ARG A 58 19.99 -2.24 4.01
C ARG A 58 18.97 -1.30 4.62
N ALA A 59 18.88 -1.24 5.95
CA ALA A 59 18.01 -0.29 6.62
C ALA A 59 18.44 1.16 6.35
N SER A 60 19.75 1.47 6.45
CA SER A 60 20.26 2.83 6.23
C SER A 60 20.23 3.27 4.77
N GLU A 61 20.41 2.36 3.82
CA GLU A 61 20.49 2.69 2.39
C GLU A 61 19.15 2.61 1.66
N VAL A 62 18.19 1.83 2.16
CA VAL A 62 16.91 1.58 1.47
C VAL A 62 15.72 2.03 2.30
N TYR A 63 15.62 1.56 3.54
CA TYR A 63 14.45 1.79 4.39
C TYR A 63 14.35 3.25 4.85
N GLU A 64 15.36 3.75 5.56
CA GLU A 64 15.30 5.10 6.12
C GLU A 64 15.21 6.19 5.05
N PRO A 65 15.95 6.15 3.93
CA PRO A 65 15.84 7.19 2.90
C PRO A 65 14.44 7.24 2.27
N PHE A 66 13.80 6.08 2.06
CA PHE A 66 12.44 6.03 1.54
C PHE A 66 11.43 6.64 2.53
N HIS A 67 11.48 6.23 3.81
CA HIS A 67 10.57 6.75 4.82
C HIS A 67 10.81 8.23 5.16
N ALA A 68 12.06 8.69 5.09
CA ALA A 68 12.40 10.09 5.17
C ALA A 68 11.76 10.87 4.01
N LYS A 69 11.83 10.36 2.78
CA LYS A 69 11.18 11.01 1.62
C LYS A 69 9.66 11.05 1.75
N VAL A 70 9.03 9.99 2.24
CA VAL A 70 7.58 10.00 2.51
C VAL A 70 7.22 11.06 3.54
N SER A 71 8.00 11.18 4.62
CA SER A 71 7.78 12.20 5.65
C SER A 71 7.98 13.62 5.09
N GLU A 72 9.07 13.85 4.35
CA GLU A 72 9.35 15.13 3.68
C GLU A 72 8.20 15.57 2.77
N VAL A 73 7.62 14.66 1.99
CA VAL A 73 6.49 14.97 1.11
C VAL A 73 5.23 15.30 1.92
N LEU A 74 4.93 14.54 2.98
CA LEU A 74 3.77 14.78 3.84
C LEU A 74 3.86 16.12 4.58
N ASP A 75 5.05 16.44 5.09
CA ASP A 75 5.32 17.65 5.85
C ASP A 75 5.31 18.91 4.95
N GLY A 76 5.28 18.74 3.63
CA GLY A 76 5.21 19.83 2.64
C GLY A 76 3.81 20.30 2.27
N PHE A 77 2.75 19.70 2.81
CA PHE A 77 1.37 20.12 2.57
C PHE A 77 0.90 21.16 3.61
N ASP A 78 0.21 22.21 3.14
CA ASP A 78 -0.40 23.22 4.03
C ASP A 78 -1.65 22.70 4.77
N THR A 79 -2.37 21.75 4.16
CA THR A 79 -3.53 21.08 4.74
C THR A 79 -3.28 19.58 4.86
N PRO A 80 -3.79 18.89 5.90
CA PRO A 80 -3.55 17.47 6.09
C PRO A 80 -4.00 16.63 4.87
N PRO A 81 -3.09 15.94 4.16
CA PRO A 81 -3.47 15.14 3.01
C PRO A 81 -4.04 13.77 3.43
N ALA A 82 -4.74 13.11 2.51
CA ALA A 82 -5.02 11.69 2.64
C ALA A 82 -3.79 10.85 2.22
N PHE A 83 -3.46 9.81 2.98
CA PHE A 83 -2.33 8.93 2.71
C PHE A 83 -2.80 7.59 2.11
N VAL A 84 -2.43 7.33 0.85
CA VAL A 84 -2.87 6.15 0.12
C VAL A 84 -1.67 5.31 -0.29
N THR A 85 -1.64 4.03 0.10
CA THR A 85 -0.64 3.07 -0.43
C THR A 85 -1.25 2.21 -1.53
N ILE A 86 -0.48 1.95 -2.58
CA ILE A 86 -0.95 1.25 -3.78
C ILE A 86 -0.20 -0.06 -3.95
N HIS A 87 -0.94 -1.16 -3.94
CA HIS A 87 -0.42 -2.52 -4.00
C HIS A 87 -1.20 -3.38 -5.01
N SER A 88 -0.63 -4.54 -5.30
CA SER A 88 -1.32 -5.57 -6.06
C SER A 88 -0.94 -6.95 -5.57
N PHE A 89 -1.86 -7.91 -5.69
CA PHE A 89 -1.66 -9.28 -5.24
C PHE A 89 -1.98 -10.30 -6.33
N THR A 90 -1.38 -11.48 -6.25
CA THR A 90 -1.65 -12.57 -7.20
C THR A 90 -3.04 -13.17 -7.00
N PRO A 91 -3.74 -13.59 -8.07
CA PRO A 91 -5.08 -14.18 -7.95
C PRO A 91 -5.10 -15.53 -7.24
N THR A 92 -3.99 -16.26 -7.28
CA THR A 92 -3.80 -17.52 -6.55
C THR A 92 -2.64 -17.37 -5.57
N TRP A 93 -2.82 -17.90 -4.36
CA TRP A 93 -1.76 -17.97 -3.35
C TRP A 93 -1.88 -19.28 -2.57
N ASP A 94 -0.76 -19.99 -2.45
CA ASP A 94 -0.70 -21.30 -1.77
C ASP A 94 -1.77 -22.29 -2.26
N GLY A 95 -1.95 -22.34 -3.58
CA GLY A 95 -2.94 -23.20 -4.25
C GLY A 95 -4.40 -22.75 -4.11
N LYS A 96 -4.69 -21.65 -3.41
CA LYS A 96 -6.06 -21.13 -3.23
C LYS A 96 -6.32 -19.91 -4.09
N ASN A 97 -7.46 -19.89 -4.76
CA ASN A 97 -7.94 -18.73 -5.50
C ASN A 97 -8.49 -17.68 -4.54
N ARG A 98 -8.26 -16.40 -4.87
CA ARG A 98 -8.77 -15.25 -4.14
C ARG A 98 -9.90 -14.62 -4.93
N GLU A 99 -11.11 -14.65 -4.36
CA GLU A 99 -12.29 -14.03 -4.98
C GLU A 99 -12.20 -12.51 -4.98
N THR A 100 -11.66 -11.93 -3.91
CA THR A 100 -11.41 -10.50 -3.75
C THR A 100 -10.63 -9.95 -4.94
N GLN A 101 -11.17 -8.89 -5.53
CA GLN A 101 -10.57 -8.17 -6.65
C GLN A 101 -9.98 -6.84 -6.21
N LEU A 102 -10.66 -6.15 -5.28
CA LEU A 102 -10.24 -4.90 -4.68
C LEU A 102 -10.29 -5.02 -3.15
N GLY A 103 -9.12 -5.00 -2.53
CA GLY A 103 -8.93 -4.90 -1.10
C GLY A 103 -8.81 -3.44 -0.67
N LEU A 104 -9.68 -3.02 0.25
CA LEU A 104 -9.59 -1.75 0.95
C LEU A 104 -9.12 -2.02 2.38
N LEU A 105 -7.82 -1.86 2.59
CA LEU A 105 -7.16 -2.21 3.84
C LEU A 105 -7.01 -0.98 4.72
N HIS A 106 -7.19 -1.20 6.02
CA HIS A 106 -6.98 -0.20 7.05
C HIS A 106 -6.42 -0.85 8.31
N ASP A 107 -5.90 -0.02 9.21
CA ASP A 107 -5.47 -0.43 10.54
C ASP A 107 -6.47 0.11 11.59
N ALA A 108 -6.01 0.81 12.63
CA ALA A 108 -6.84 1.40 13.67
C ALA A 108 -7.80 2.49 13.16
N ASP A 109 -7.47 3.17 12.05
CA ASP A 109 -8.33 4.19 11.44
C ASP A 109 -9.00 3.66 10.16
N PRO A 110 -10.30 3.31 10.19
CA PRO A 110 -11.01 2.74 9.05
C PRO A 110 -11.72 3.78 8.17
N ARG A 111 -11.69 5.08 8.50
CA ARG A 111 -12.62 6.09 7.95
C ARG A 111 -12.67 6.08 6.42
N LEU A 112 -11.52 6.24 5.77
CA LEU A 112 -11.45 6.31 4.31
C LEU A 112 -11.75 4.96 3.65
N ALA A 113 -11.26 3.85 4.21
CA ALA A 113 -11.57 2.51 3.69
C ALA A 113 -13.07 2.20 3.74
N MET A 114 -13.75 2.56 4.84
CA MET A 114 -15.20 2.40 4.98
C MET A 114 -15.97 3.32 4.04
N ALA A 115 -15.54 4.57 3.87
CA ALA A 115 -16.16 5.51 2.93
C ALA A 115 -16.07 4.97 1.48
N MET A 116 -14.90 4.44 1.09
CA MET A 116 -14.71 3.82 -0.22
C MET A 116 -15.53 2.54 -0.39
N MET A 117 -15.65 1.72 0.66
CA MET A 117 -16.49 0.51 0.63
C MET A 117 -17.97 0.88 0.47
N ALA A 118 -18.44 1.92 1.15
CA ALA A 118 -19.85 2.35 1.12
C ALA A 118 -20.31 2.82 -0.27
N ILE A 119 -19.38 3.32 -1.10
CA ILE A 119 -19.66 3.75 -2.47
C ILE A 119 -19.24 2.71 -3.53
N SER A 120 -18.65 1.59 -3.12
CA SER A 120 -18.27 0.53 -4.05
C SER A 120 -19.53 -0.13 -4.62
N ASP A 121 -19.46 -0.48 -5.91
CA ASP A 121 -20.52 -1.18 -6.63
C ASP A 121 -20.07 -2.61 -7.01
N ASP A 122 -20.90 -3.31 -7.77
CA ASP A 122 -20.63 -4.68 -8.22
C ASP A 122 -19.63 -4.78 -9.39
N THR A 123 -18.97 -3.68 -9.78
CA THR A 123 -17.95 -3.68 -10.85
C THR A 123 -16.75 -4.55 -10.48
N LEU A 124 -16.39 -4.58 -9.18
CA LEU A 124 -15.32 -5.41 -8.62
C LEU A 124 -15.79 -6.04 -7.32
N VAL A 125 -15.35 -7.29 -7.06
CA VAL A 125 -15.51 -7.92 -5.75
C VAL A 125 -14.64 -7.19 -4.73
N THR A 126 -15.22 -6.18 -4.08
CA THR A 126 -14.56 -5.30 -3.11
C THR A 126 -14.73 -5.86 -1.71
N ARG A 127 -13.64 -5.87 -0.93
CA ARG A 127 -13.62 -6.37 0.46
C ARG A 127 -12.75 -5.48 1.34
N LEU A 128 -13.15 -5.33 2.60
CA LEU A 128 -12.33 -4.71 3.63
C LEU A 128 -11.33 -5.73 4.17
N ASN A 129 -10.07 -5.32 4.32
CA ASN A 129 -9.02 -6.14 4.94
C ASN A 129 -8.90 -7.57 4.36
N GLU A 130 -9.03 -7.68 3.04
CA GLU A 130 -8.73 -8.88 2.28
C GLU A 130 -7.91 -8.49 1.03
N PRO A 131 -6.96 -9.33 0.57
CA PRO A 131 -6.62 -10.65 1.10
C PRO A 131 -5.68 -10.63 2.32
N TYR A 132 -5.35 -9.43 2.82
CA TYR A 132 -4.51 -9.20 3.99
C TYR A 132 -5.16 -8.18 4.92
N SER A 133 -4.72 -8.16 6.17
CA SER A 133 -5.17 -7.25 7.23
C SER A 133 -3.99 -6.75 8.06
N ALA A 134 -4.23 -5.81 8.98
CA ALA A 134 -3.25 -5.37 9.98
C ALA A 134 -2.54 -6.54 10.70
N ARG A 135 -3.24 -7.66 10.93
CA ARG A 135 -2.71 -8.87 11.59
C ARG A 135 -1.56 -9.52 10.81
N ASP A 136 -1.47 -9.27 9.52
CA ASP A 136 -0.42 -9.77 8.62
C ASP A 136 0.81 -8.84 8.59
N GLY A 137 0.76 -7.71 9.32
CA GLY A 137 1.80 -6.69 9.37
C GLY A 137 1.94 -5.87 8.09
N VAL A 138 0.91 -5.84 7.22
CA VAL A 138 0.90 -5.10 5.94
C VAL A 138 0.54 -3.62 6.09
N THR A 139 0.24 -3.16 7.30
CA THR A 139 -0.19 -1.79 7.57
C THR A 139 0.93 -0.89 8.10
N HIS A 140 2.18 -1.35 8.14
CA HIS A 140 3.35 -0.59 8.64
C HIS A 140 3.45 0.83 8.07
N MET A 141 3.25 0.99 6.76
CA MET A 141 3.24 2.31 6.12
C MET A 141 2.11 3.21 6.66
N LEU A 142 0.92 2.67 6.88
CA LEU A 142 -0.23 3.40 7.43
C LEU A 142 0.04 3.80 8.89
N GLU A 143 0.51 2.84 9.70
CA GLU A 143 0.89 3.07 11.10
C GLU A 143 1.92 4.19 11.23
N ARG A 144 3.04 4.08 10.49
CA ARG A 144 4.15 5.03 10.57
C ARG A 144 3.82 6.40 10.01
N HIS A 145 3.08 6.46 8.89
CA HIS A 145 2.92 7.71 8.15
C HIS A 145 1.59 8.41 8.34
N ALA A 146 0.50 7.68 8.52
CA ALA A 146 -0.83 8.26 8.60
C ALA A 146 -1.39 8.30 10.02
N ILE A 147 -1.45 7.16 10.69
CA ILE A 147 -2.13 7.02 11.99
C ILE A 147 -1.45 7.87 13.05
N ALA A 148 -0.12 7.83 13.12
CA ALA A 148 0.66 8.67 14.02
C ALA A 148 0.45 10.19 13.80
N ARG A 149 -0.04 10.58 12.62
CA ARG A 149 -0.34 11.97 12.23
C ARG A 149 -1.83 12.30 12.20
N GLY A 150 -2.72 11.33 12.49
CA GLY A 150 -4.17 11.49 12.38
C GLY A 150 -4.71 11.64 10.95
N LEU A 151 -3.91 11.32 9.93
CA LEU A 151 -4.29 11.48 8.53
C LEU A 151 -5.30 10.41 8.09
N GLN A 152 -6.28 10.80 7.27
CA GLN A 152 -7.10 9.83 6.56
C GLN A 152 -6.22 8.92 5.71
N ASN A 153 -6.51 7.62 5.71
CA ASN A 153 -5.65 6.66 5.03
C ASN A 153 -6.35 5.40 4.57
N VAL A 154 -5.78 4.79 3.53
CA VAL A 154 -6.21 3.50 3.00
C VAL A 154 -5.04 2.83 2.28
N MET A 155 -4.92 1.51 2.44
CA MET A 155 -4.09 0.67 1.60
C MET A 155 -4.98 0.02 0.54
N ILE A 156 -4.66 0.24 -0.73
CA ILE A 156 -5.38 -0.35 -1.86
C ILE A 156 -4.61 -1.57 -2.34
N GLU A 157 -5.26 -2.73 -2.29
CA GLU A 157 -4.77 -3.98 -2.86
C GLU A 157 -5.62 -4.35 -4.07
N LEU A 158 -5.01 -4.45 -5.26
CA LEU A 158 -5.73 -4.86 -6.46
C LEU A 158 -5.21 -6.19 -7.01
N ARG A 159 -6.10 -7.11 -7.38
CA ARG A 159 -5.69 -8.37 -7.98
C ARG A 159 -5.01 -8.12 -9.32
N ASN A 160 -3.79 -8.63 -9.49
CA ASN A 160 -2.89 -8.20 -10.55
C ASN A 160 -3.26 -8.71 -11.95
N ASP A 161 -4.12 -9.72 -12.05
CA ASP A 161 -4.75 -10.16 -13.31
C ASP A 161 -5.67 -9.09 -13.91
N LEU A 162 -6.06 -8.08 -13.14
CA LEU A 162 -6.86 -6.95 -13.59
C LEU A 162 -6.01 -5.80 -14.15
N LEU A 163 -4.69 -5.95 -14.28
CA LEU A 163 -3.75 -4.91 -14.70
C LEU A 163 -2.85 -5.35 -15.86
N THR A 164 -3.31 -6.29 -16.69
CA THR A 164 -2.47 -6.90 -17.73
C THR A 164 -2.22 -6.00 -18.94
N ARG A 165 -3.12 -5.06 -19.22
CA ARG A 165 -3.02 -4.11 -20.35
C ARG A 165 -3.04 -2.67 -19.89
N GLU A 166 -2.53 -1.77 -20.74
CA GLU A 166 -2.59 -0.32 -20.49
C GLU A 166 -4.04 0.18 -20.33
N ASP A 167 -4.97 -0.33 -21.14
CA ASP A 167 -6.40 -0.01 -21.04
C ASP A 167 -6.98 -0.45 -19.69
N ASP A 168 -6.55 -1.61 -19.17
CA ASP A 168 -6.97 -2.10 -17.85
C ASP A 168 -6.48 -1.16 -16.74
N VAL A 169 -5.20 -0.76 -16.81
CA VAL A 169 -4.61 0.19 -15.87
C VAL A 169 -5.36 1.52 -15.90
N ALA A 170 -5.67 2.06 -17.08
CA ALA A 170 -6.37 3.32 -17.21
C ALA A 170 -7.80 3.26 -16.67
N ARG A 171 -8.52 2.16 -16.96
CA ARG A 171 -9.88 1.92 -16.44
C ARG A 171 -9.89 1.81 -14.92
N ILE A 172 -9.04 0.95 -14.35
CA ILE A 172 -8.98 0.77 -12.90
C ILE A 172 -8.51 2.04 -12.18
N SER A 173 -7.51 2.73 -12.72
CA SER A 173 -7.03 3.99 -12.11
C SER A 173 -8.12 5.07 -12.14
N SER A 174 -8.96 5.11 -13.18
CA SER A 174 -10.09 6.04 -13.24
C SER A 174 -11.18 5.69 -12.23
N LEU A 175 -11.50 4.39 -12.07
CA LEU A 175 -12.44 3.91 -11.05
C LEU A 175 -11.95 4.29 -9.65
N LEU A 176 -10.70 3.95 -9.32
CA LEU A 176 -10.12 4.22 -8.01
C LEU A 176 -9.99 5.73 -7.73
N ALA A 177 -9.65 6.55 -8.72
CA ALA A 177 -9.62 8.01 -8.57
C ALA A 177 -11.02 8.56 -8.24
N GLY A 178 -12.06 8.11 -8.96
CA GLY A 178 -13.43 8.51 -8.67
C GLY A 178 -13.89 8.09 -7.28
N MET A 179 -13.56 6.87 -6.85
CA MET A 179 -13.86 6.40 -5.50
C MET A 179 -13.16 7.24 -4.43
N LEU A 180 -11.85 7.49 -4.58
CA LEU A 180 -11.08 8.30 -3.63
C LEU A 180 -11.64 9.71 -3.50
N THR A 181 -11.90 10.40 -4.61
CA THR A 181 -12.48 11.76 -4.59
C THR A 181 -13.84 11.77 -3.91
N ALA A 182 -14.77 10.90 -4.33
CA ALA A 182 -16.11 10.86 -3.76
C ALA A 182 -16.10 10.50 -2.26
N SER A 183 -15.22 9.58 -1.83
CA SER A 183 -15.10 9.21 -0.42
C SER A 183 -14.54 10.33 0.45
N LEU A 184 -13.58 11.10 -0.06
CA LEU A 184 -13.02 12.24 0.67
C LEU A 184 -14.03 13.39 0.79
N ASP A 185 -14.82 13.66 -0.26
CA ASP A 185 -15.88 14.69 -0.24
C ASP A 185 -17.01 14.37 0.75
N LEU A 186 -17.29 13.09 0.99
CA LEU A 186 -18.32 12.62 1.93
C LEU A 186 -17.89 12.71 3.40
N GLN A 187 -16.60 12.89 3.68
CA GLN A 187 -16.08 13.04 5.02
C GLN A 187 -15.79 14.53 5.25
N PRO A 188 -16.73 15.32 5.83
CA PRO A 188 -16.45 16.73 6.08
C PRO A 188 -15.18 16.87 6.92
N GLU A 189 -14.35 17.86 6.58
CA GLU A 189 -13.17 18.22 7.37
C GLU A 189 -13.58 18.27 8.84
N SER A 190 -12.93 17.45 9.66
CA SER A 190 -13.15 17.46 11.10
C SER A 190 -12.72 18.83 11.60
N ALA A 191 -13.68 19.67 11.98
CA ALA A 191 -13.47 20.98 12.58
C ALA A 191 -12.67 20.91 13.89
#